data_AF-A0A2A4LXP0-F1
#
_entry.id   AF-A0A2A4LXP0-F1
#
_cell.length_a   1.000
_cell.length_b   1.000
_cell.length_c   1.000
_cell.angle_alpha   90.00
_cell.angle_beta   90.00
_cell.angle_gamma   90.00
#
_symmetry.space_group_name_H-M   'P 1'
#
loop_
_entity.id
_entity.type
_entity.pdbx_description
1 polymer ?
#
loop_
_entity_poly.entity_id
_entity_poly.type
_entity_poly.pdbx_seq_one_letter_code
_entity_poly.pdbx_strand_id
1 'polypeptide(L)'
;ATGKVPLVYLQNSGQGNTINPLLSLADRDVYSIPLFLLIGWRGEPGTKDEPQHVKQGKVTVSLLDAMDIPHRVLLPEPEGARRCVDDLLEIAKTERRPVALMVRKDTFEPYQPTGQRAADFEMTREQAIEAVVAALGETDAIVSTTGKISRELYECRDRAGQGHQQEFLTVGSMGHASQIAMGIALAQPKRQVFCLDGDGAMLMHMGGAAIVGAAGLANFKHVILNNGVHDSVGGMATAGLQVSFTEIVKACGYTEAWRVERREDLAERVGQLRSQRGPAMLEVMVQRGARADLGRPKTSPIENKTAFTDFLSR
;
A
#
# COMPACT_ATOMS: atom_id res chain seq x y z
N ALA A 1 19.27 23.01 -1.30
CA ALA A 1 19.98 22.82 -0.02
C ALA A 1 21.36 22.17 -0.21
N THR A 2 21.46 20.99 -0.84
CA THR A 2 22.74 20.25 -0.96
C THR A 2 23.56 20.59 -2.21
N GLY A 3 22.98 21.28 -3.20
CA GLY A 3 23.61 21.53 -4.50
C GLY A 3 23.75 20.28 -5.39
N LYS A 4 23.22 19.13 -4.96
CA LYS A 4 23.25 17.86 -5.69
C LYS A 4 21.89 17.55 -6.31
N VAL A 5 21.88 16.79 -7.41
CA VAL A 5 20.65 16.23 -7.99
C VAL A 5 20.15 15.13 -7.05
N PRO A 6 18.93 15.24 -6.49
CA PRO A 6 18.34 14.21 -5.65
C PRO A 6 17.89 13.01 -6.48
N LEU A 7 17.99 11.83 -5.87
CA LEU A 7 17.44 10.58 -6.39
C LEU A 7 16.09 10.32 -5.71
N VAL A 8 15.05 10.09 -6.52
CA VAL A 8 13.74 9.64 -6.05
C VAL A 8 13.51 8.23 -6.56
N TYR A 9 13.40 7.27 -5.64
CA TYR A 9 13.10 5.89 -5.95
C TYR A 9 11.60 5.62 -5.82
N LEU A 10 11.02 5.00 -6.84
CA LEU A 10 9.61 4.61 -6.86
C LEU A 10 9.39 3.41 -7.78
N GLN A 11 8.29 2.70 -7.57
CA GLN A 11 7.74 1.83 -8.61
C GLN A 11 6.91 2.70 -9.58
N ASN A 12 6.69 2.25 -10.82
CA ASN A 12 5.81 2.95 -11.76
C ASN A 12 4.37 3.15 -11.25
N SER A 13 3.95 2.39 -10.22
CA SER A 13 2.73 2.69 -9.46
C SER A 13 2.72 4.04 -8.76
N GLY A 14 3.88 4.50 -8.28
CA GLY A 14 4.06 5.81 -7.68
C GLY A 14 4.03 6.98 -8.68
N GLN A 15 4.07 6.72 -10.00
CA GLN A 15 4.02 7.80 -10.98
C GLN A 15 2.74 8.62 -10.83
N GLY A 16 1.59 7.97 -10.65
CA GLY A 16 0.32 8.67 -10.45
C GLY A 16 0.35 9.68 -9.29
N ASN A 17 0.98 9.31 -8.18
CA ASN A 17 1.14 10.20 -7.01
C ASN A 17 2.13 11.34 -7.24
N THR A 18 3.06 11.16 -8.19
CA THR A 18 4.12 12.14 -8.46
C THR A 18 3.82 13.07 -9.62
N ILE A 19 2.75 12.85 -10.40
CA ILE A 19 2.37 13.74 -11.52
C ILE A 19 2.26 15.20 -11.06
N ASN A 20 1.52 15.46 -9.98
CA ASN A 20 1.35 16.83 -9.48
C ASN A 20 2.70 17.47 -9.12
N PRO A 21 3.52 16.94 -8.19
CA PRO A 21 4.79 17.58 -7.85
C PRO A 21 5.80 17.60 -9.02
N LEU A 22 5.75 16.66 -9.96
CA LEU A 22 6.62 16.73 -11.15
C LEU A 22 6.26 17.94 -12.03
N LEU A 23 4.97 18.18 -12.25
CA LEU A 23 4.50 19.26 -13.12
C LEU A 23 4.38 20.64 -12.43
N SER A 24 4.09 20.67 -11.13
CA SER A 24 3.79 21.90 -10.39
C SER A 24 4.93 22.39 -9.49
N LEU A 25 5.97 21.57 -9.33
CA LEU A 25 7.15 21.92 -8.52
C LEU A 25 8.44 21.70 -9.30
N ALA A 26 8.64 20.52 -9.90
CA ALA A 26 9.94 20.20 -10.49
C ALA A 26 10.12 20.71 -11.94
N ASP A 27 9.02 20.97 -12.64
CA ASP A 27 9.02 21.40 -14.03
C ASP A 27 9.87 22.66 -14.29
N ARG A 28 10.42 22.72 -15.50
CA ARG A 28 11.33 23.79 -15.95
C ARG A 28 10.67 25.16 -15.95
N ASP A 29 9.36 25.22 -16.20
CA ASP A 29 8.59 26.47 -16.28
C ASP A 29 8.13 26.95 -14.89
N VAL A 30 8.37 26.16 -13.83
CA VAL A 30 8.02 26.51 -12.46
C VAL A 30 9.25 26.83 -11.60
N TYR A 31 9.92 25.81 -11.04
CA TYR A 31 11.13 26.02 -10.22
C TYR A 31 12.40 25.42 -10.84
N SER A 32 12.28 24.71 -11.97
CA SER A 32 13.38 24.06 -12.69
C SER A 32 14.29 23.26 -11.73
N ILE A 33 13.66 22.33 -10.99
CA ILE A 33 14.36 21.51 -10.01
C ILE A 33 14.81 20.22 -10.70
N PRO A 34 16.13 20.00 -10.84
CA PRO A 34 16.63 18.75 -11.40
C PRO A 34 16.32 17.60 -10.44
N LEU A 35 15.75 16.52 -10.95
CA LEU A 35 15.45 15.30 -10.19
C LEU A 35 15.87 14.08 -11.01
N PHE A 36 16.43 13.06 -10.35
CA PHE A 36 16.67 11.76 -10.97
C PHE A 36 15.66 10.75 -10.44
N LEU A 37 14.73 10.30 -11.29
CA LEU A 37 13.73 9.29 -10.93
C LEU A 37 14.28 7.90 -11.27
N LEU A 38 14.35 7.00 -10.28
CA LEU A 38 14.63 5.58 -10.51
C LEU A 38 13.33 4.79 -10.37
N ILE A 39 12.84 4.27 -11.50
CA ILE A 39 11.49 3.72 -11.62
C ILE A 39 11.55 2.22 -11.86
N GLY A 40 11.09 1.41 -10.90
CA GLY A 40 10.82 -0.01 -11.14
C GLY A 40 9.63 -0.18 -12.09
N TRP A 41 9.83 -0.78 -13.26
CA TRP A 41 8.81 -0.93 -14.31
C TRP A 41 8.07 -2.26 -14.18
N ARG A 42 6.94 -2.24 -13.47
CA ARG A 42 6.02 -3.39 -13.37
C ARG A 42 5.01 -3.39 -14.52
N GLY A 43 4.63 -4.57 -14.99
CA GLY A 43 3.70 -4.76 -16.10
C GLY A 43 4.22 -4.30 -17.45
N GLU A 44 5.53 -4.41 -17.70
CA GLU A 44 6.12 -4.11 -19.02
C GLU A 44 5.35 -4.88 -20.12
N PRO A 45 4.96 -4.23 -21.24
CA PRO A 45 4.29 -4.91 -22.34
C PRO A 45 5.02 -6.18 -22.80
N GLY A 46 4.30 -7.30 -22.90
CA GLY A 46 4.87 -8.61 -23.25
C GLY A 46 5.36 -9.43 -22.05
N THR A 47 5.33 -8.88 -20.83
CA THR A 47 5.69 -9.60 -19.60
C THR A 47 4.45 -9.96 -18.78
N LYS A 48 4.47 -11.14 -18.13
CA LYS A 48 3.41 -11.53 -17.19
C LYS A 48 3.66 -10.86 -15.83
N ASP A 49 2.65 -10.16 -15.34
CA ASP A 49 2.62 -9.52 -14.03
C ASP A 49 1.19 -9.54 -13.47
N GLU A 50 1.00 -8.98 -12.29
CA GLU A 50 -0.31 -8.88 -11.65
C GLU A 50 -1.29 -7.99 -12.43
N PRO A 51 -2.60 -8.28 -12.42
CA PRO A 51 -3.58 -7.57 -13.24
C PRO A 51 -3.55 -6.05 -13.09
N GLN A 52 -3.35 -5.55 -11.86
CA GLN A 52 -3.28 -4.12 -11.55
C GLN A 52 -2.04 -3.42 -12.15
N HIS A 53 -0.99 -4.15 -12.49
CA HIS A 53 0.22 -3.59 -13.10
C HIS A 53 0.11 -3.47 -14.63
N VAL A 54 -0.75 -4.26 -15.28
CA VAL A 54 -0.80 -4.38 -16.75
C VAL A 54 -1.06 -3.04 -17.43
N LYS A 55 -2.11 -2.32 -17.01
CA LYS A 55 -2.42 -1.02 -17.62
C LYS A 55 -1.33 0.01 -17.31
N GLN A 56 -0.81 0.00 -16.09
CA GLN A 56 0.18 0.96 -15.64
C GLN A 56 1.52 0.80 -16.35
N GLY A 57 2.01 -0.43 -16.48
CA GLY A 57 3.22 -0.73 -17.23
C GLY A 57 3.09 -0.37 -18.71
N LYS A 58 1.93 -0.61 -19.32
CA LYS A 58 1.64 -0.20 -20.71
C LYS A 58 1.74 1.30 -20.94
N VAL A 59 1.31 2.14 -19.99
CA VAL A 59 1.26 3.60 -20.15
C VAL A 59 2.43 4.35 -19.52
N THR A 60 3.33 3.65 -18.83
CA THR A 60 4.46 4.24 -18.08
C THR A 60 5.28 5.19 -18.96
N VAL A 61 5.70 4.75 -20.14
CA VAL A 61 6.51 5.57 -21.06
C VAL A 61 5.71 6.78 -21.56
N SER A 62 4.46 6.56 -22.00
CA SER A 62 3.60 7.64 -22.48
C SER A 62 3.28 8.70 -21.42
N LEU A 63 3.25 8.33 -20.14
CA LEU A 63 3.10 9.30 -19.05
C LEU A 63 4.36 10.15 -18.88
N LEU A 64 5.55 9.55 -18.98
CA LEU A 64 6.81 10.29 -18.96
C LEU A 64 6.93 11.23 -20.16
N ASP A 65 6.54 10.77 -21.35
CA ASP A 65 6.49 11.60 -22.56
C ASP A 65 5.51 12.77 -22.40
N ALA A 66 4.32 12.52 -21.87
CA ALA A 66 3.30 13.55 -21.66
C ALA A 66 3.70 14.60 -20.62
N MET A 67 4.50 14.21 -19.62
CA MET A 67 5.08 15.13 -18.65
C MET A 67 6.36 15.80 -19.16
N ASP A 68 6.78 15.51 -20.39
CA ASP A 68 8.07 15.90 -20.94
C ASP A 68 9.21 15.60 -19.95
N ILE A 69 9.39 14.31 -19.63
CA ILE A 69 10.47 13.80 -18.79
C ILE A 69 11.39 12.90 -19.63
N PRO A 70 12.65 13.28 -19.87
CA PRO A 70 13.61 12.47 -20.62
C PRO A 70 13.86 11.18 -19.87
N HIS A 71 13.82 10.07 -20.58
CA HIS A 71 13.91 8.78 -19.94
C HIS A 71 14.72 7.76 -20.72
N ARG A 72 15.24 6.75 -20.00
CA ARG A 72 15.92 5.58 -20.56
C ARG A 72 15.47 4.33 -19.82
N VAL A 73 15.56 3.19 -20.48
CA VAL A 73 15.54 1.90 -19.78
C VAL A 73 16.97 1.51 -19.45
N LEU A 74 17.19 1.07 -18.21
CA LEU A 74 18.48 0.61 -17.74
C LEU A 74 18.95 -0.58 -18.59
N LEU A 75 20.15 -0.46 -19.15
CA LEU A 75 20.83 -1.55 -19.83
C LEU A 75 21.41 -2.53 -18.79
N PRO A 76 21.36 -3.84 -19.03
CA PRO A 76 21.76 -4.84 -18.04
C PRO A 76 23.28 -4.93 -17.87
N GLU A 77 24.08 -4.51 -18.86
CA GLU A 77 25.54 -4.55 -18.76
C GLU A 77 26.06 -3.37 -17.91
N PRO A 78 27.03 -3.58 -16.99
CA PRO A 78 27.51 -2.52 -16.10
C PRO A 78 27.95 -1.22 -16.79
N GLU A 79 28.65 -1.32 -17.92
CA GLU A 79 29.06 -0.14 -18.70
C GLU A 79 27.85 0.55 -19.36
N GLY A 80 26.88 -0.22 -19.84
CA GLY A 80 25.63 0.30 -20.39
C GLY A 80 24.80 1.00 -19.33
N ALA A 81 24.67 0.39 -18.16
CA ALA A 81 24.01 0.97 -16.99
C ALA A 81 24.65 2.30 -16.60
N ARG A 82 25.99 2.35 -16.57
CA ARG A 82 26.74 3.57 -16.26
C ARG A 82 26.45 4.69 -17.26
N ARG A 83 26.47 4.39 -18.56
CA ARG A 83 26.12 5.35 -19.61
C ARG A 83 24.70 5.90 -19.45
N CYS A 84 23.71 5.04 -19.18
CA CYS A 84 22.34 5.51 -18.94
C CYS A 84 22.24 6.51 -17.78
N VAL A 85 22.98 6.25 -16.69
CA VAL A 85 23.00 7.14 -15.52
C VAL A 85 23.70 8.46 -15.84
N ASP A 86 24.89 8.41 -16.46
CA ASP A 86 25.68 9.60 -16.77
C ASP A 86 24.94 10.51 -17.77
N ASP A 87 24.34 9.96 -18.83
CA ASP A 87 23.56 10.71 -19.82
C ASP A 87 22.36 11.44 -19.19
N LEU A 88 21.58 10.72 -18.37
CA LEU A 88 20.41 11.31 -17.71
C LEU A 88 20.81 12.34 -16.65
N LEU A 89 21.90 12.11 -15.90
CA LEU A 89 22.41 13.10 -14.95
C LEU A 89 22.90 14.37 -15.64
N GLU A 90 23.51 14.27 -16.81
CA GLU A 90 23.93 15.41 -17.60
C GLU A 90 22.71 16.23 -18.06
N ILE A 91 21.70 15.56 -18.63
CA ILE A 91 20.42 16.19 -18.99
C ILE A 91 19.79 16.90 -17.79
N ALA A 92 19.68 16.20 -16.64
CA ALA A 92 19.07 16.78 -15.45
C ALA A 92 19.78 18.06 -15.00
N LYS A 93 21.11 18.08 -15.01
CA LYS A 93 21.90 19.25 -14.57
C LYS A 93 21.82 20.39 -15.57
N THR A 94 22.03 20.09 -16.85
CA THR A 94 22.18 21.10 -17.90
C THR A 94 20.82 21.70 -18.28
N GLU A 95 19.78 20.88 -18.36
CA GLU A 95 18.41 21.35 -18.66
C GLU A 95 17.60 21.70 -17.41
N ARG A 96 18.12 21.42 -16.20
CA ARG A 96 17.46 21.70 -14.90
C ARG A 96 16.03 21.15 -14.81
N ARG A 97 15.85 19.91 -15.22
CA ARG A 97 14.54 19.22 -15.26
C ARG A 97 14.59 17.81 -14.67
N PRO A 98 13.44 17.21 -14.33
CA PRO A 98 13.37 15.80 -13.97
C PRO A 98 13.79 14.89 -15.14
N VAL A 99 14.45 13.79 -14.81
CA VAL A 99 14.79 12.69 -15.73
C VAL A 99 14.39 11.35 -15.11
N ALA A 100 14.15 10.32 -15.92
CA ALA A 100 13.72 9.01 -15.44
C ALA A 100 14.53 7.83 -16.00
N LEU A 101 15.02 6.99 -15.11
CA LEU A 101 15.64 5.72 -15.42
C LEU A 101 14.70 4.58 -15.04
N MET A 102 14.21 3.85 -16.03
CA MET A 102 13.30 2.71 -15.85
C MET A 102 14.09 1.42 -15.70
N VAL A 103 13.71 0.60 -14.73
CA VAL A 103 14.37 -0.68 -14.41
C VAL A 103 13.40 -1.82 -14.66
N ARG A 104 13.80 -2.78 -15.50
CA ARG A 104 12.99 -3.97 -15.77
C ARG A 104 13.03 -4.94 -14.60
N LYS A 105 12.05 -5.83 -14.56
CA LYS A 105 12.10 -6.99 -13.67
C LYS A 105 13.40 -7.79 -13.92
N ASP A 106 13.95 -8.40 -12.88
CA ASP A 106 15.11 -9.31 -12.94
C ASP A 106 16.39 -8.65 -13.48
N THR A 107 16.52 -7.31 -13.38
CA THR A 107 17.74 -6.57 -13.77
C THR A 107 18.85 -6.67 -12.73
N PHE A 108 18.51 -6.78 -11.44
CA PHE A 108 19.47 -6.86 -10.34
C PHE A 108 19.47 -8.24 -9.69
N GLU A 109 20.62 -8.65 -9.18
CA GLU A 109 20.75 -9.84 -8.35
C GLU A 109 19.97 -9.69 -7.03
N PRO A 110 19.56 -10.81 -6.39
CA PRO A 110 18.94 -10.76 -5.08
C PRO A 110 19.82 -10.00 -4.07
N TYR A 111 19.24 -9.01 -3.41
CA TYR A 111 19.93 -8.20 -2.40
C TYR A 111 19.25 -8.35 -1.04
N GLN A 112 20.05 -8.61 0.00
CA GLN A 112 19.58 -8.58 1.38
C GLN A 112 20.05 -7.28 2.06
N PRO A 113 19.13 -6.42 2.51
CA PRO A 113 19.49 -5.20 3.22
C PRO A 113 20.33 -5.49 4.46
N THR A 114 21.47 -4.81 4.60
CA THR A 114 22.29 -4.85 5.81
C THR A 114 21.87 -3.73 6.77
N GLY A 115 21.76 -4.02 8.07
CA GLY A 115 21.56 -2.99 9.11
C GLY A 115 20.13 -2.59 9.44
N GLN A 116 19.10 -3.20 8.84
CA GLN A 116 17.73 -3.04 9.35
C GLN A 116 17.49 -3.98 10.54
N ARG A 117 17.49 -3.44 11.76
CA ARG A 117 17.02 -4.19 12.93
C ARG A 117 15.55 -4.55 12.70
N ALA A 118 15.24 -5.85 12.66
CA ALA A 118 13.87 -6.31 12.70
C ALA A 118 13.28 -5.94 14.06
N ALA A 119 12.07 -5.38 14.07
CA ALA A 119 11.34 -5.25 15.31
C ALA A 119 10.91 -6.65 15.76
N ASP A 120 11.13 -6.95 17.04
CA ASP A 120 10.91 -8.28 17.62
C ASP A 120 9.47 -8.35 18.17
N PHE A 121 8.50 -8.35 17.25
CA PHE A 121 7.09 -8.49 17.60
C PHE A 121 6.71 -9.97 17.68
N GLU A 122 5.83 -10.31 18.62
CA GLU A 122 5.47 -11.71 18.89
C GLU A 122 4.63 -12.34 17.77
N MET A 123 3.75 -11.54 17.15
CA MET A 123 2.72 -12.03 16.25
C MET A 123 3.11 -11.92 14.77
N THR A 124 2.76 -12.93 13.99
CA THR A 124 2.77 -12.79 12.53
C THR A 124 1.57 -11.99 12.04
N ARG A 125 1.67 -11.44 10.84
CA ARG A 125 0.55 -10.74 10.20
C ARG A 125 -0.64 -11.68 9.97
N GLU A 126 -0.41 -12.95 9.62
CA GLU A 126 -1.46 -13.97 9.50
C GLU A 126 -2.20 -14.20 10.81
N GLN A 127 -1.50 -14.31 11.95
CA GLN A 127 -2.16 -14.50 13.26
C GLN A 127 -3.08 -13.32 13.61
N ALA A 128 -2.66 -12.09 13.29
CA ALA A 128 -3.49 -10.91 13.47
C ALA A 128 -4.74 -10.93 12.57
N ILE A 129 -4.57 -11.30 11.28
CA ILE A 129 -5.67 -11.43 10.32
C ILE A 129 -6.66 -12.52 10.77
N GLU A 130 -6.16 -13.68 11.20
CA GLU A 130 -6.96 -14.81 11.68
C GLU A 130 -7.86 -14.40 12.86
N ALA A 131 -7.32 -13.64 13.82
CA ALA A 131 -8.10 -13.15 14.96
C ALA A 131 -9.21 -12.18 14.52
N VAL A 132 -8.94 -11.29 13.56
CA VAL A 132 -9.97 -10.38 13.03
C VAL A 132 -11.04 -11.16 12.25
N VAL A 133 -10.64 -12.10 11.39
CA VAL A 133 -11.56 -12.94 10.61
C VAL A 133 -12.46 -13.77 11.52
N ALA A 134 -11.92 -14.33 12.60
CA ALA A 134 -12.70 -15.09 13.58
C ALA A 134 -13.78 -14.25 14.31
N ALA A 135 -13.61 -12.93 14.36
CA ALA A 135 -14.56 -12.01 14.97
C ALA A 135 -15.61 -11.44 13.98
N LEU A 136 -15.51 -11.77 12.69
CA LEU A 136 -16.49 -11.32 11.69
C LEU A 136 -17.81 -12.09 11.83
N GLY A 137 -18.92 -11.36 11.74
CA GLY A 137 -20.24 -11.92 11.55
C GLY A 137 -20.53 -12.24 10.08
N GLU A 138 -21.60 -12.99 9.83
CA GLU A 138 -22.02 -13.43 8.49
C GLU A 138 -22.35 -12.26 7.55
N THR A 139 -22.81 -11.13 8.10
CA THR A 139 -23.14 -9.94 7.33
C THR A 139 -21.98 -8.96 7.26
N ASP A 140 -20.88 -9.13 7.99
CA ASP A 140 -19.83 -8.12 8.01
C ASP A 140 -19.06 -8.08 6.69
N ALA A 141 -18.62 -6.88 6.31
CA ALA A 141 -17.82 -6.66 5.12
C ALA A 141 -16.38 -6.32 5.51
N ILE A 142 -15.41 -6.76 4.70
CA ILE A 142 -14.00 -6.45 4.89
C ILE A 142 -13.39 -5.86 3.62
N VAL A 143 -12.61 -4.80 3.77
CA VAL A 143 -11.78 -4.24 2.70
C VAL A 143 -10.34 -4.44 3.12
N SER A 144 -9.53 -5.08 2.30
CA SER A 144 -8.10 -5.28 2.59
C SER A 144 -7.24 -4.51 1.61
N THR A 145 -6.16 -3.92 2.12
CA THR A 145 -5.20 -3.15 1.34
C THR A 145 -4.26 -4.02 0.52
N THR A 146 -3.55 -3.38 -0.40
CA THR A 146 -2.67 -4.01 -1.38
C THR A 146 -1.60 -4.92 -0.78
N GLY A 147 -1.11 -5.87 -1.58
CA GLY A 147 0.09 -6.63 -1.27
C GLY A 147 -0.19 -7.89 -0.45
N LYS A 148 0.63 -8.15 0.57
CA LYS A 148 0.58 -9.37 1.39
C LYS A 148 -0.70 -9.49 2.23
N ILE A 149 -1.26 -8.39 2.73
CA ILE A 149 -2.47 -8.40 3.58
C ILE A 149 -3.66 -9.04 2.86
N SER A 150 -4.01 -8.60 1.63
CA SER A 150 -5.09 -9.23 0.86
C SER A 150 -4.85 -10.72 0.56
N ARG A 151 -3.59 -11.14 0.38
CA ARG A 151 -3.26 -12.55 0.09
C ARG A 151 -3.41 -13.43 1.34
N GLU A 152 -2.89 -12.95 2.46
CA GLU A 152 -3.00 -13.62 3.76
C GLU A 152 -4.47 -13.71 4.21
N LEU A 153 -5.27 -12.66 3.98
CA LEU A 153 -6.73 -12.70 4.20
C LEU A 153 -7.41 -13.77 3.33
N TYR A 154 -7.11 -13.78 2.03
CA TYR A 154 -7.69 -14.76 1.09
C TYR A 154 -7.34 -16.19 1.53
N GLU A 155 -6.08 -16.49 1.82
CA GLU A 155 -5.70 -17.83 2.27
C GLU A 155 -6.26 -18.19 3.65
N CYS A 156 -6.34 -17.22 4.58
CA CYS A 156 -6.97 -17.41 5.88
C CYS A 156 -8.42 -17.89 5.73
N ARG A 157 -9.19 -17.28 4.82
CA ARG A 157 -10.59 -17.65 4.57
C ARG A 157 -10.70 -18.98 3.84
N ASP A 158 -9.84 -19.25 2.85
CA ASP A 158 -9.74 -20.56 2.19
C ASP A 158 -9.48 -21.68 3.21
N ARG A 159 -8.52 -21.50 4.14
CA ARG A 159 -8.20 -22.48 5.19
C ARG A 159 -9.36 -22.69 6.17
N ALA A 160 -10.14 -21.64 6.44
CA ALA A 160 -11.31 -21.71 7.30
C ALA A 160 -12.55 -22.30 6.59
N GLY A 161 -12.45 -22.66 5.31
CA GLY A 161 -13.59 -23.16 4.52
C GLY A 161 -14.64 -22.08 4.23
N GLN A 162 -14.26 -20.80 4.32
CA GLN A 162 -15.14 -19.66 4.09
C GLN A 162 -15.08 -19.21 2.62
N GLY A 163 -16.20 -18.69 2.10
CA GLY A 163 -16.23 -18.08 0.76
C GLY A 163 -15.61 -16.67 0.75
N HIS A 164 -15.35 -16.15 -0.46
CA HIS A 164 -14.65 -14.87 -0.67
C HIS A 164 -15.56 -13.68 -0.98
N GLN A 165 -16.86 -13.80 -0.69
CA GLN A 165 -17.85 -12.78 -0.99
C GLN A 165 -17.90 -11.63 0.03
N GLN A 166 -17.29 -11.79 1.21
CA GLN A 166 -17.31 -10.76 2.26
C GLN A 166 -16.18 -9.76 2.13
N GLU A 167 -15.20 -10.03 1.26
CA GLU A 167 -13.99 -9.24 1.11
C GLU A 167 -13.91 -8.51 -0.24
N PHE A 168 -13.53 -7.24 -0.16
CA PHE A 168 -12.98 -6.51 -1.29
C PHE A 168 -11.45 -6.50 -1.19
N LEU A 169 -10.78 -7.15 -2.13
CA LEU A 169 -9.33 -7.19 -2.19
C LEU A 169 -8.83 -6.00 -3.01
N THR A 170 -8.33 -4.96 -2.34
CA THR A 170 -7.79 -3.77 -2.99
C THR A 170 -6.40 -4.10 -3.56
N VAL A 171 -6.35 -4.61 -4.79
CA VAL A 171 -5.11 -5.14 -5.39
C VAL A 171 -4.07 -4.06 -5.78
N GLY A 172 -4.52 -2.82 -6.01
CA GLY A 172 -3.70 -1.64 -6.30
C GLY A 172 -4.21 -0.42 -5.52
N SER A 173 -3.71 0.80 -5.81
CA SER A 173 -4.14 2.03 -5.11
C SER A 173 -3.90 2.01 -3.59
N MET A 174 -2.67 1.68 -3.20
CA MET A 174 -2.24 1.69 -1.79
C MET A 174 -2.66 3.01 -1.09
N GLY A 175 -3.13 2.89 0.16
CA GLY A 175 -3.66 3.99 0.98
C GLY A 175 -5.14 4.35 0.73
N HIS A 176 -5.83 3.70 -0.20
CA HIS A 176 -7.26 3.98 -0.47
C HIS A 176 -8.23 3.00 0.22
N ALA A 177 -7.73 1.90 0.81
CA ALA A 177 -8.58 0.88 1.43
C ALA A 177 -9.52 1.46 2.51
N SER A 178 -9.01 2.35 3.36
CA SER A 178 -9.80 3.01 4.40
C SER A 178 -10.95 3.85 3.84
N GLN A 179 -10.74 4.53 2.70
CA GLN A 179 -11.77 5.36 2.07
C GLN A 179 -12.81 4.52 1.33
N ILE A 180 -12.41 3.41 0.71
CA ILE A 180 -13.33 2.42 0.12
C ILE A 180 -14.23 1.84 1.23
N ALA A 181 -13.62 1.39 2.33
CA ALA A 181 -14.34 0.86 3.49
C ALA A 181 -15.28 1.90 4.10
N MET A 182 -14.86 3.16 4.22
CA MET A 182 -15.70 4.25 4.72
C MET A 182 -16.92 4.48 3.81
N GLY A 183 -16.73 4.49 2.49
CA GLY A 183 -17.83 4.62 1.53
C GLY A 183 -18.85 3.48 1.65
N ILE A 184 -18.38 2.24 1.86
CA ILE A 184 -19.26 1.09 2.11
C ILE A 184 -19.99 1.25 3.44
N ALA A 185 -19.30 1.64 4.52
CA ALA A 185 -19.90 1.84 5.83
C ALA A 185 -21.00 2.91 5.82
N LEU A 186 -20.78 3.99 5.05
CA LEU A 186 -21.75 5.06 4.82
C LEU A 186 -22.99 4.55 4.09
N ALA A 187 -22.82 3.72 3.05
CA ALA A 187 -23.92 3.16 2.27
C ALA A 187 -24.66 2.02 2.98
N GLN A 188 -24.00 1.33 3.92
CA GLN A 188 -24.49 0.13 4.60
C GLN A 188 -24.52 0.31 6.14
N PRO A 189 -25.33 1.25 6.68
CA PRO A 189 -25.26 1.66 8.09
C PRO A 189 -25.60 0.56 9.10
N LYS A 190 -26.23 -0.54 8.66
CA LYS A 190 -26.60 -1.70 9.49
C LYS A 190 -25.53 -2.81 9.51
N ARG A 191 -24.47 -2.66 8.72
CA ARG A 191 -23.42 -3.68 8.50
C ARG A 191 -22.11 -3.20 9.11
N GLN A 192 -21.38 -4.06 9.83
CA GLN A 192 -20.02 -3.69 10.25
C GLN A 192 -19.09 -3.76 9.03
N VAL A 193 -18.22 -2.77 8.90
CA VAL A 193 -17.24 -2.70 7.82
C VAL A 193 -15.85 -2.60 8.41
N PHE A 194 -15.04 -3.62 8.16
CA PHE A 194 -13.65 -3.72 8.59
C PHE A 194 -12.72 -3.30 7.46
N CYS A 195 -11.72 -2.49 7.77
CA CYS A 195 -10.61 -2.17 6.88
C CYS A 195 -9.34 -2.80 7.44
N LEU A 196 -8.75 -3.77 6.72
CA LEU A 196 -7.41 -4.26 7.00
C LEU A 196 -6.40 -3.47 6.19
N ASP A 197 -5.69 -2.57 6.86
CA ASP A 197 -4.68 -1.71 6.25
C ASP A 197 -3.28 -2.02 6.78
N GLY A 198 -2.27 -1.48 6.12
CA GLY A 198 -0.88 -1.53 6.56
C GLY A 198 -0.40 -0.16 7.01
N ASP A 199 0.62 -0.11 7.87
CA ASP A 199 1.23 1.14 8.34
C ASP A 199 1.70 2.02 7.17
N GLY A 200 2.36 1.44 6.18
CA GLY A 200 2.79 2.18 4.99
C GLY A 200 1.62 2.74 4.16
N ALA A 201 0.49 2.04 4.12
CA ALA A 201 -0.68 2.47 3.35
C ALA A 201 -1.42 3.59 4.07
N MET A 202 -1.58 3.48 5.40
CA MET A 202 -2.07 4.56 6.24
C MET A 202 -1.21 5.83 6.11
N LEU A 203 0.12 5.68 6.12
CA LEU A 203 1.05 6.81 5.93
C LEU A 203 0.88 7.49 4.56
N MET A 204 0.62 6.72 3.50
CA MET A 204 0.51 7.24 2.14
C MET A 204 -0.66 8.22 1.97
N HIS A 205 -1.81 7.95 2.62
CA HIS A 205 -3.00 8.79 2.56
C HIS A 205 -3.60 9.05 3.96
N MET A 206 -2.74 9.46 4.90
CA MET A 206 -3.13 9.70 6.29
C MET A 206 -4.23 10.76 6.45
N GLY A 207 -4.30 11.73 5.53
CA GLY A 207 -5.39 12.71 5.49
C GLY A 207 -6.79 12.09 5.42
N GLY A 208 -6.91 10.85 4.94
CA GLY A 208 -8.16 10.09 4.97
C GLY A 208 -8.71 9.83 6.38
N ALA A 209 -7.86 9.79 7.42
CA ALA A 209 -8.32 9.62 8.80
C ALA A 209 -9.16 10.81 9.29
N ALA A 210 -8.82 12.05 8.88
CA ALA A 210 -9.63 13.22 9.20
C ALA A 210 -11.04 13.13 8.58
N ILE A 211 -11.14 12.58 7.36
CA ILE A 211 -12.42 12.37 6.68
C ILE A 211 -13.24 11.28 7.38
N VAL A 212 -12.61 10.16 7.76
CA VAL A 212 -13.29 9.07 8.50
C VAL A 212 -13.81 9.57 9.84
N GLY A 213 -12.98 10.28 10.62
CA GLY A 213 -13.38 10.80 11.92
C GLY A 213 -14.51 11.83 11.80
N ALA A 214 -14.43 12.74 10.82
CA ALA A 214 -15.51 13.70 10.54
C ALA A 214 -16.83 13.01 10.12
N ALA A 215 -16.76 11.87 9.42
CA ALA A 215 -17.94 11.11 9.02
C ALA A 215 -18.62 10.39 10.21
N GLY A 216 -17.90 10.10 11.30
CA GLY A 216 -18.50 9.60 12.55
C GLY A 216 -19.25 8.27 12.42
N LEU A 217 -18.86 7.41 11.46
CA LEU A 217 -19.59 6.19 11.12
C LEU A 217 -19.48 5.13 12.22
N ALA A 218 -20.60 4.87 12.90
CA ALA A 218 -20.70 3.95 14.03
C ALA A 218 -20.27 2.50 13.71
N ASN A 219 -20.33 2.10 12.45
CA ASN A 219 -20.09 0.75 11.95
C ASN A 219 -18.72 0.58 11.25
N PHE A 220 -17.84 1.59 11.29
CA PHE A 220 -16.52 1.53 10.67
C PHE A 220 -15.41 1.08 11.64
N LYS A 221 -14.64 0.07 11.23
CA LYS A 221 -13.54 -0.56 11.99
C LYS A 221 -12.25 -0.53 11.19
N HIS A 222 -11.20 0.07 11.72
CA HIS A 222 -9.92 0.19 11.04
C HIS A 222 -8.86 -0.64 11.76
N VAL A 223 -8.28 -1.63 11.09
CA VAL A 223 -7.18 -2.44 11.62
C VAL A 223 -5.92 -2.09 10.86
N ILE A 224 -4.88 -1.62 11.55
CA ILE A 224 -3.57 -1.31 10.96
C ILE A 224 -2.62 -2.43 11.38
N LEU A 225 -2.15 -3.21 10.41
CA LEU A 225 -1.14 -4.25 10.58
C LEU A 225 0.24 -3.61 10.40
N ASN A 226 0.90 -3.27 11.51
CA ASN A 226 2.12 -2.47 11.52
C ASN A 226 3.37 -3.35 11.67
N ASN A 227 4.13 -3.50 10.59
CA ASN A 227 5.44 -4.17 10.61
C ASN A 227 6.62 -3.21 10.35
N GLY A 228 6.32 -1.92 10.19
CA GLY A 228 7.30 -0.87 9.95
C GLY A 228 8.01 -0.92 8.60
N VAL A 229 7.52 -1.68 7.62
CA VAL A 229 8.19 -1.84 6.31
C VAL A 229 7.21 -2.01 5.14
N HIS A 230 7.61 -1.54 3.97
CA HIS A 230 6.97 -1.86 2.70
C HIS A 230 7.32 -3.28 2.22
N ASP A 231 6.80 -4.28 2.95
CA ASP A 231 7.19 -5.70 2.83
C ASP A 231 6.87 -6.35 1.48
N SER A 232 5.95 -5.77 0.71
CA SER A 232 5.57 -6.29 -0.61
C SER A 232 6.50 -5.81 -1.74
N VAL A 233 7.38 -4.85 -1.47
CA VAL A 233 8.23 -4.16 -2.47
C VAL A 233 9.70 -4.04 -2.02
N GLY A 234 10.18 -5.02 -1.24
CA GLY A 234 11.59 -5.11 -0.86
C GLY A 234 11.92 -4.72 0.59
N GLY A 235 10.92 -4.43 1.42
CA GLY A 235 11.13 -4.29 2.87
C GLY A 235 11.75 -2.97 3.31
N MET A 236 11.61 -1.90 2.51
CA MET A 236 12.05 -0.57 2.90
C MET A 236 11.30 -0.08 4.15
N ALA A 237 12.01 0.47 5.11
CA ALA A 237 11.43 0.98 6.35
C ALA A 237 10.39 2.08 6.09
N THR A 238 9.29 2.04 6.81
CA THR A 238 8.29 3.10 6.89
C THR A 238 8.53 3.94 8.15
N ALA A 239 7.82 5.06 8.27
CA ALA A 239 7.72 5.79 9.53
C ALA A 239 6.75 5.16 10.54
N GLY A 240 6.16 3.98 10.24
CA GLY A 240 5.06 3.39 11.00
C GLY A 240 5.42 3.05 12.45
N LEU A 241 6.69 2.78 12.74
CA LEU A 241 7.16 2.53 14.11
C LEU A 241 7.55 3.81 14.87
N GLN A 242 7.57 4.97 14.19
CA GLN A 242 7.96 6.26 14.77
C GLN A 242 6.75 7.15 15.07
N VAL A 243 5.61 6.87 14.46
CA VAL A 243 4.37 7.63 14.65
C VAL A 243 3.39 6.87 15.54
N SER A 244 2.59 7.62 16.27
CA SER A 244 1.50 7.08 17.10
C SER A 244 0.19 7.12 16.32
N PHE A 245 -0.15 6.03 15.62
CA PHE A 245 -1.40 5.99 14.86
C PHE A 245 -2.62 6.16 15.76
N THR A 246 -2.57 5.68 17.00
CA THR A 246 -3.67 5.80 17.97
C THR A 246 -3.95 7.25 18.32
N GLU A 247 -2.92 8.04 18.62
CA GLU A 247 -3.08 9.48 18.89
C GLU A 247 -3.51 10.25 17.65
N ILE A 248 -2.93 9.95 16.49
CA ILE A 248 -3.29 10.58 15.21
C ILE A 248 -4.79 10.41 14.93
N VAL A 249 -5.31 9.17 14.97
CA VAL A 249 -6.71 8.94 14.63
C VAL A 249 -7.67 9.49 15.68
N LYS A 250 -7.29 9.47 16.98
CA LYS A 250 -8.07 10.14 18.03
C LYS A 250 -8.15 11.64 17.80
N ALA A 251 -7.04 12.29 17.43
CA ALA A 251 -7.03 13.71 17.06
C ALA A 251 -7.84 14.00 15.78
N CYS A 252 -7.99 13.01 14.90
CA CYS A 252 -8.86 13.08 13.72
C CYS A 252 -10.34 12.84 14.01
N GLY A 253 -10.74 12.46 15.24
CA GLY A 253 -12.13 12.24 15.62
C GLY A 253 -12.59 10.78 15.64
N TYR A 254 -11.67 9.81 15.64
CA TYR A 254 -12.03 8.42 15.94
C TYR A 254 -12.48 8.30 17.40
N THR A 255 -13.57 7.57 17.63
CA THR A 255 -14.15 7.38 18.97
C THR A 255 -13.17 6.67 19.88
N GLU A 256 -12.52 5.61 19.39
CA GLU A 256 -11.51 4.88 20.12
C GLU A 256 -10.37 4.38 19.23
N ALA A 257 -9.22 4.18 19.86
CA ALA A 257 -8.05 3.63 19.21
C ALA A 257 -7.21 2.85 20.23
N TRP A 258 -6.80 1.64 19.84
CA TRP A 258 -5.95 0.78 20.66
C TRP A 258 -4.74 0.30 19.88
N ARG A 259 -3.70 -0.05 20.61
CA ARG A 259 -2.48 -0.68 20.11
C ARG A 259 -2.27 -2.00 20.82
N VAL A 260 -1.87 -3.03 20.07
CA VAL A 260 -1.60 -4.38 20.57
C VAL A 260 -0.23 -4.83 20.14
N GLU A 261 0.58 -5.23 21.12
CA GLU A 261 1.94 -5.74 20.89
C GLU A 261 2.09 -7.22 21.27
N ARG A 262 1.26 -7.72 22.19
CA ARG A 262 1.32 -9.08 22.72
C ARG A 262 0.15 -9.91 22.20
N ARG A 263 0.41 -11.19 21.94
CA ARG A 263 -0.59 -12.11 21.38
C ARG A 263 -1.77 -12.36 22.31
N GLU A 264 -1.50 -12.44 23.61
CA GLU A 264 -2.52 -12.67 24.64
C GLU A 264 -3.61 -11.59 24.67
N ASP A 265 -3.26 -10.34 24.30
CA ASP A 265 -4.18 -9.20 24.33
C ASP A 265 -5.03 -9.10 23.04
N LEU A 266 -4.66 -9.82 21.98
CA LEU A 266 -5.25 -9.63 20.65
C LEU A 266 -6.75 -9.95 20.59
N ALA A 267 -7.16 -11.10 21.14
CA ALA A 267 -8.55 -11.54 21.06
C ALA A 267 -9.51 -10.58 21.78
N GLU A 268 -9.11 -10.11 22.97
CA GLU A 268 -9.87 -9.10 23.73
C GLU A 268 -10.02 -7.80 22.93
N ARG A 269 -8.92 -7.32 22.35
CA ARG A 269 -8.90 -6.03 21.64
C ARG A 269 -9.65 -6.07 20.31
N VAL A 270 -9.64 -7.20 19.61
CA VAL A 270 -10.52 -7.41 18.44
C VAL A 270 -11.99 -7.42 18.87
N GLY A 271 -12.31 -8.06 20.00
CA GLY A 271 -13.67 -8.03 20.56
C GLY A 271 -14.14 -6.63 20.94
N GLN A 272 -13.27 -5.83 21.57
CA GLN A 272 -13.53 -4.41 21.88
C GLN A 272 -13.69 -3.57 20.61
N LEU A 273 -12.81 -3.73 19.62
CA LEU A 273 -12.94 -3.06 18.33
C LEU A 273 -14.31 -3.31 17.72
N ARG A 274 -14.74 -4.59 17.69
CA ARG A 274 -16.03 -5.00 17.16
C ARG A 274 -17.21 -4.33 17.88
N SER A 275 -17.23 -4.36 19.21
CA SER A 275 -18.35 -3.85 20.02
C SER A 275 -18.42 -2.33 20.10
N GLN A 276 -17.30 -1.65 19.90
CA GLN A 276 -17.22 -0.20 19.99
C GLN A 276 -18.17 0.50 19.01
N ARG A 277 -18.72 1.65 19.37
CA ARG A 277 -19.38 2.52 18.39
C ARG A 277 -18.30 3.34 17.67
N GLY A 278 -18.14 3.09 16.37
CA GLY A 278 -17.06 3.65 15.55
C GLY A 278 -17.18 5.15 15.22
N PRO A 279 -16.24 5.70 14.43
CA PRO A 279 -15.11 4.97 13.83
C PRO A 279 -14.08 4.61 14.91
N ALA A 280 -13.61 3.36 14.88
CA ALA A 280 -12.65 2.85 15.87
C ALA A 280 -11.46 2.19 15.18
N MET A 281 -10.28 2.27 15.79
CA MET A 281 -9.03 1.78 15.22
C MET A 281 -8.31 0.79 16.14
N LEU A 282 -7.70 -0.24 15.56
CA LEU A 282 -6.83 -1.19 16.23
C LEU A 282 -5.51 -1.29 15.47
N GLU A 283 -4.43 -0.83 16.07
CA GLU A 283 -3.07 -1.05 15.59
C GLU A 283 -2.56 -2.38 16.16
N VAL A 284 -2.16 -3.30 15.29
CA VAL A 284 -1.56 -4.58 15.70
C VAL A 284 -0.12 -4.60 15.21
N MET A 285 0.81 -4.70 16.16
CA MET A 285 2.24 -4.81 15.85
C MET A 285 2.56 -6.24 15.41
N VAL A 286 3.11 -6.38 14.22
CA VAL A 286 3.34 -7.69 13.59
C VAL A 286 4.73 -7.82 13.00
N GLN A 287 5.21 -9.06 12.93
CA GLN A 287 6.50 -9.40 12.34
C GLN A 287 6.60 -8.98 10.87
N ARG A 288 7.84 -8.77 10.42
CA ARG A 288 8.16 -8.63 8.99
C ARG A 288 8.10 -10.00 8.32
N GLY A 289 7.79 -9.99 7.03
CA GLY A 289 7.77 -11.19 6.23
C GLY A 289 6.39 -11.84 6.14
N ALA A 290 6.34 -12.90 5.36
CA ALA A 290 5.21 -13.78 5.17
C ALA A 290 5.76 -15.18 4.91
N ARG A 291 4.90 -16.21 4.95
CA ARG A 291 5.31 -17.56 4.59
C ARG A 291 5.85 -17.59 3.15
N ALA A 292 6.85 -18.44 2.92
CA ALA A 292 7.50 -18.57 1.61
C ALA A 292 6.55 -19.12 0.53
N ASP A 293 5.53 -19.87 0.94
CA ASP A 293 4.51 -20.49 0.09
C ASP A 293 3.22 -19.66 -0.03
N LEU A 294 3.19 -18.41 0.44
CA LEU A 294 2.02 -17.53 0.33
C LEU A 294 1.60 -17.36 -1.14
N GLY A 295 0.43 -17.88 -1.47
CA GLY A 295 -0.18 -17.85 -2.78
C GLY A 295 -0.83 -16.52 -3.14
N ARG A 296 -1.64 -16.57 -4.20
CA ARG A 296 -2.39 -15.43 -4.72
C ARG A 296 -3.88 -15.80 -4.82
N PRO A 297 -4.78 -14.81 -4.74
CA PRO A 297 -6.20 -15.03 -5.03
C PRO A 297 -6.40 -15.74 -6.37
N LYS A 298 -7.27 -16.75 -6.37
CA LYS A 298 -7.55 -17.57 -7.57
C LYS A 298 -8.58 -16.91 -8.48
N THR A 299 -9.40 -16.00 -7.92
CA THR A 299 -10.39 -15.21 -8.65
C THR A 299 -9.78 -13.93 -9.19
N SER A 300 -10.29 -13.45 -10.32
CA SER A 300 -9.93 -12.16 -10.88
C SER A 300 -10.46 -11.01 -10.01
N PRO A 301 -9.85 -9.81 -10.07
CA PRO A 301 -10.38 -8.63 -9.38
C PRO A 301 -11.83 -8.29 -9.77
N ILE A 302 -12.23 -8.60 -11.01
CA ILE A 302 -13.61 -8.38 -11.49
C ILE A 302 -14.56 -9.34 -10.78
N GLU A 303 -14.22 -10.63 -10.71
CA GLU A 303 -15.04 -11.63 -10.01
C GLU A 303 -15.14 -11.32 -8.52
N ASN A 304 -14.03 -10.96 -7.86
CA ASN A 304 -14.05 -10.54 -6.45
C ASN A 304 -14.97 -9.32 -6.24
N LYS A 305 -14.84 -8.27 -7.06
CA LYS A 305 -15.70 -7.09 -7.00
C LYS A 305 -17.18 -7.43 -7.19
N THR A 306 -17.51 -8.29 -8.15
CA THR A 306 -18.90 -8.70 -8.42
C THR A 306 -19.46 -9.50 -7.24
N ALA A 307 -18.75 -10.53 -6.76
CA ALA A 307 -19.18 -11.32 -5.61
C ALA A 307 -19.39 -10.47 -4.35
N PHE A 308 -18.48 -9.52 -4.11
CA PHE A 308 -18.59 -8.57 -3.00
C PHE A 308 -19.80 -7.63 -3.14
N THR A 309 -20.06 -7.13 -4.35
CA THR A 309 -21.23 -6.26 -4.62
C THR A 309 -22.55 -7.02 -4.42
N ASP A 310 -22.62 -8.27 -4.88
CA ASP A 310 -23.78 -9.13 -4.71
C ASP A 310 -24.03 -9.44 -3.22
N PHE A 311 -22.96 -9.65 -2.45
CA PHE A 311 -23.04 -9.84 -0.99
C PHE A 311 -23.55 -8.61 -0.25
N LEU A 312 -23.13 -7.41 -0.64
CA LEU A 312 -23.60 -6.16 -0.05
C LEU A 312 -25.06 -5.84 -0.40
N SER A 313 -25.60 -6.45 -1.45
CA SER A 313 -26.99 -6.24 -1.92
C SER A 313 -28.02 -7.14 -1.24
N ARG A 314 -27.56 -8.09 -0.41
CA ARG A 314 -28.41 -8.96 0.42
C ARG A 314 -28.65 -8.34 1.79
#